data_AF-A0AAN8IJR2-F1
#
_entry.id   AF-A0AAN8IJR2-F1
#
_cell.length_a   1.000
_cell.length_b   1.000
_cell.length_c   1.000
_cell.angle_alpha   90.00
_cell.angle_beta   90.00
_cell.angle_gamma   90.00
#
_symmetry.space_group_name_H-M   'P 1'
#
loop_
_entity.id
_entity.type
_entity.pdbx_description
1 polymer ?
#
loop_
_entity_poly.entity_id
_entity_poly.type
_entity_poly.pdbx_seq_one_letter_code
_entity_poly.pdbx_strand_id
1 'polypeptide(L)'
;MSEAVFAKKYEPDLNDPKTLELHKLYRPERVTPTEKGYKLISTSRINKGMAFSLAERQYLGIHGLLPPAFMTQEQQAYRVMTRIREEKDNLQKYIILDELQSRTEKLFYKVLCENVKELMPIVYTPTVGLACQKFGYIYRHPKGLYITINDNSISKIYQILSNWPESNVQ
;
A
#
# COMPACT_ATOMS: atom_id res chain seq x y z
N MET A 1 -16.89 -28.16 18.93
CA MET A 1 -15.67 -28.74 18.33
C MET A 1 -15.95 -29.02 16.86
N SER A 2 -15.47 -28.15 15.98
CA SER A 2 -15.39 -28.40 14.54
C SER A 2 -14.32 -27.45 14.05
N GLU A 3 -13.09 -27.96 14.00
CA GLU A 3 -11.95 -27.23 13.45
C GLU A 3 -12.20 -27.05 11.95
N ALA A 4 -12.20 -25.80 11.49
CA ALA A 4 -12.31 -25.50 10.07
C ALA A 4 -11.10 -26.10 9.32
N VAL A 5 -11.36 -27.12 8.51
CA VAL A 5 -10.40 -27.90 7.71
C VAL A 5 -9.74 -27.08 6.57
N PHE A 6 -9.99 -25.77 6.48
CA PHE A 6 -9.49 -24.91 5.40
C PHE A 6 -8.69 -23.71 5.94
N ALA A 7 -7.43 -23.94 6.34
CA ALA A 7 -6.39 -22.89 6.38
C ALA A 7 -4.95 -23.46 6.51
N LYS A 8 -4.67 -24.68 6.07
CA LYS A 8 -3.26 -25.03 5.83
C LYS A 8 -2.82 -24.26 4.58
N LYS A 9 -1.82 -23.38 4.73
CA LYS A 9 -1.07 -22.84 3.59
C LYS A 9 -0.72 -24.03 2.69
N TYR A 10 -1.25 -24.06 1.48
CA TYR A 10 -0.83 -25.04 0.50
C TYR A 10 0.64 -24.73 0.19
N GLU A 11 1.54 -25.54 0.75
CA GLU A 11 2.94 -25.51 0.40
C GLU A 11 3.13 -26.54 -0.71
N PRO A 12 3.41 -26.12 -1.95
CA PRO A 12 3.63 -27.07 -3.04
C PRO A 12 4.80 -27.97 -2.70
N ASP A 13 4.66 -29.28 -2.96
CA ASP A 13 5.78 -30.22 -2.85
C ASP A 13 6.79 -29.95 -3.97
N LEU A 14 7.82 -29.18 -3.65
CA LEU A 14 8.85 -28.77 -4.60
C LEU A 14 9.82 -29.92 -4.96
N ASN A 15 9.65 -31.12 -4.39
CA ASN A 15 10.41 -32.30 -4.76
C ASN A 15 9.84 -32.99 -6.01
N ASP A 16 8.55 -32.81 -6.31
CA ASP A 16 7.96 -33.27 -7.58
C ASP A 16 8.40 -32.34 -8.73
N PRO A 17 9.05 -32.87 -9.80
CA PRO A 17 9.53 -32.05 -10.91
C PRO A 17 8.44 -31.22 -11.60
N LYS A 18 7.23 -31.77 -11.77
CA LYS A 18 6.13 -31.06 -12.43
C LYS A 18 5.63 -29.89 -11.57
N THR A 19 5.48 -30.13 -10.27
CA THR A 19 5.12 -29.09 -9.31
C THR A 19 6.19 -28.00 -9.22
N LEU A 20 7.47 -28.36 -9.28
CA LEU A 20 8.57 -27.39 -9.30
C LEU A 20 8.57 -26.52 -10.57
N GLU A 21 8.36 -27.12 -11.75
CA GLU A 21 8.24 -26.38 -13.01
C GLU A 21 7.07 -25.40 -12.99
N LEU A 22 5.91 -25.86 -12.52
CA LEU A 22 4.71 -25.03 -12.40
C LEU A 22 4.92 -23.86 -11.43
N HIS A 23 5.55 -24.12 -10.28
CA HIS A 23 5.88 -23.08 -9.31
C HIS A 23 6.86 -22.05 -9.89
N LYS A 24 7.87 -22.48 -10.65
CA LYS A 24 8.80 -21.56 -11.33
C LYS A 24 8.10 -20.72 -12.40
N LEU A 25 7.12 -21.27 -13.10
CA LEU A 25 6.38 -20.58 -14.15
C LEU A 25 5.51 -19.43 -13.62
N TYR A 26 4.85 -19.63 -12.47
CA TYR A 26 3.85 -18.68 -11.95
C TYR A 26 4.30 -17.83 -10.75
N ARG A 27 5.42 -18.17 -10.10
CA ARG A 27 5.89 -17.35 -8.97
C ARG A 27 6.20 -15.91 -9.45
N PRO A 28 5.89 -14.89 -8.63
CA PRO A 28 6.31 -13.53 -8.95
C PRO A 28 7.83 -13.42 -8.87
N GLU A 29 8.44 -12.87 -9.92
CA GLU A 29 9.88 -12.59 -9.95
C GLU A 29 10.24 -11.35 -9.14
N ARG A 30 11.46 -11.34 -8.58
CA ARG A 30 11.92 -10.23 -7.73
C ARG A 30 12.27 -9.02 -8.59
N VAL A 31 11.58 -7.91 -8.35
CA VAL A 31 11.92 -6.59 -8.92
C VAL A 31 12.74 -5.80 -7.90
N THR A 32 13.96 -5.41 -8.28
CA THR A 32 14.84 -4.58 -7.43
C THR A 32 14.59 -3.10 -7.75
N PRO A 33 14.30 -2.24 -6.76
CA PRO A 33 14.08 -0.81 -7.00
C PRO A 33 15.38 -0.13 -7.42
N THR A 34 15.25 0.96 -8.19
CA THR A 34 16.39 1.80 -8.59
C THR A 34 16.63 2.94 -7.59
N GLU A 35 15.60 3.29 -6.83
CA GLU A 35 15.60 4.36 -5.83
C GLU A 35 16.44 3.98 -4.60
N LYS A 36 17.09 4.98 -4.01
CA LYS A 36 17.83 4.87 -2.74
C LYS A 36 17.60 6.11 -1.87
N GLY A 37 18.00 6.03 -0.61
CA GLY A 37 17.94 7.15 0.33
C GLY A 37 16.54 7.74 0.46
N TYR A 38 16.46 9.08 0.46
CA TYR A 38 15.19 9.77 0.67
C TYR A 38 14.12 9.41 -0.39
N LYS A 39 14.52 9.24 -1.65
CA LYS A 39 13.58 8.88 -2.73
C LYS A 39 12.90 7.54 -2.45
N LEU A 40 13.65 6.56 -1.93
CA LEU A 40 13.10 5.24 -1.60
C LEU A 40 12.06 5.32 -0.47
N ILE A 41 12.32 6.10 0.59
CA ILE A 41 11.34 6.25 1.69
C ILE A 41 10.13 7.09 1.30
N SER A 42 10.23 7.94 0.27
CA SER A 42 9.09 8.68 -0.29
C SER A 42 8.23 7.84 -1.26
N THR A 43 8.77 6.72 -1.78
CA THR A 43 8.02 5.85 -2.69
C THR A 43 7.20 4.83 -1.91
N SER A 44 5.88 5.07 -1.81
CA SER A 44 4.96 4.26 -1.00
C SER A 44 5.02 2.75 -1.25
N ARG A 45 5.18 2.36 -2.53
CA ARG A 45 5.18 0.95 -2.97
C ARG A 45 6.32 0.13 -2.38
N ILE A 46 7.47 0.77 -2.12
CA ILE A 46 8.69 0.11 -1.65
C ILE A 46 9.05 0.47 -0.21
N ASN A 47 8.53 1.58 0.31
CA ASN A 47 8.74 1.97 1.70
C ASN A 47 8.15 0.92 2.65
N LYS A 48 8.93 0.51 3.65
CA LYS A 48 8.52 -0.38 4.76
C LYS A 48 8.44 0.37 6.10
N GLY A 49 8.77 1.67 6.13
CA GLY A 49 8.94 2.43 7.36
C GLY A 49 9.95 1.77 8.30
N MET A 50 9.59 1.62 9.57
CA MET A 50 10.45 0.98 10.58
C MET A 50 10.64 -0.54 10.41
N ALA A 51 9.96 -1.18 9.44
CA ALA A 51 10.15 -2.59 9.14
C ALA A 51 11.35 -2.90 8.24
N PHE A 52 12.08 -1.87 7.78
CA PHE A 52 13.43 -2.10 7.25
C PHE A 52 14.37 -2.57 8.36
N SER A 53 14.98 -3.74 8.14
CA SER A 53 16.09 -4.25 8.94
C SER A 53 17.32 -3.34 8.89
N LEU A 54 18.23 -3.49 9.85
CA LEU A 54 19.46 -2.70 9.87
C LEU A 54 20.28 -2.84 8.57
N ALA A 55 20.43 -4.08 8.08
CA ALA A 55 21.15 -4.37 6.84
C ALA A 55 20.49 -3.70 5.64
N GLU A 56 19.17 -3.81 5.48
CA GLU A 56 18.45 -3.11 4.40
C GLU A 56 18.65 -1.61 4.50
N ARG A 57 18.63 -1.02 5.70
CA ARG A 57 18.84 0.42 5.85
C ARG A 57 20.22 0.87 5.39
N GLN A 58 21.25 0.08 5.67
CA GLN A 58 22.62 0.34 5.24
C GLN A 58 22.76 0.18 3.72
N TYR A 59 22.29 -0.94 3.16
CA TYR A 59 22.41 -1.21 1.72
C TYR A 59 21.60 -0.24 0.84
N LEU A 60 20.42 0.19 1.31
CA LEU A 60 19.53 1.10 0.60
C LEU A 60 19.83 2.59 0.86
N GLY A 61 20.82 2.89 1.72
CA GLY A 61 21.23 4.26 2.03
C GLY A 61 20.20 5.06 2.82
N ILE A 62 19.39 4.41 3.65
CA ILE A 62 18.32 5.03 4.47
C ILE A 62 18.64 5.00 5.97
N HIS A 63 19.79 4.45 6.36
CA HIS A 63 20.27 4.51 7.74
C HIS A 63 20.47 5.97 8.16
N GLY A 64 19.98 6.34 9.35
CA GLY A 64 19.95 7.74 9.83
C GLY A 64 18.72 8.55 9.40
N LEU A 65 17.98 8.12 8.37
CA LEU A 65 16.73 8.78 7.94
C LEU A 65 15.48 8.30 8.69
N LEU A 66 15.60 7.21 9.43
CA LEU A 66 14.53 6.58 10.20
C LEU A 66 14.91 6.51 11.68
N PRO A 67 13.95 6.59 12.61
CA PRO A 67 14.23 6.39 14.04
C PRO A 67 14.98 5.08 14.33
N PRO A 68 15.78 5.02 15.41
CA PRO A 68 16.60 3.85 15.78
C PRO A 68 15.75 2.72 16.40
N ALA A 69 14.56 2.47 15.85
CA ALA A 69 13.67 1.38 16.23
C ALA A 69 13.38 0.50 15.00
N PHE A 70 13.26 -0.81 15.23
CA PHE A 70 12.95 -1.82 14.22
C PHE A 70 11.65 -2.50 14.59
N MET A 71 10.74 -2.64 13.63
CA MET A 71 9.41 -3.19 13.89
C MET A 71 9.08 -4.31 12.92
N THR A 72 8.29 -5.29 13.37
CA THR A 72 7.63 -6.21 12.45
C THR A 72 6.46 -5.50 11.76
N GLN A 73 5.98 -6.07 10.66
CA GLN A 73 4.81 -5.52 9.96
C GLN A 73 3.56 -5.57 10.87
N GLU A 74 3.45 -6.59 11.73
CA GLU A 74 2.39 -6.77 12.72
C GLU A 74 2.42 -5.66 13.78
N GLN A 75 3.61 -5.31 14.29
CA GLN A 75 3.76 -4.21 15.25
C GLN A 75 3.36 -2.86 14.64
N GLN A 76 3.71 -2.63 13.37
CA GLN A 76 3.27 -1.44 12.65
C GLN A 76 1.75 -1.43 12.46
N ALA A 77 1.15 -2.56 12.07
CA ALA A 77 -0.28 -2.71 11.88
C ALA A 77 -1.05 -2.46 13.19
N TYR A 78 -0.56 -3.01 14.31
CA TYR A 78 -1.11 -2.76 15.64
C TYR A 78 -1.12 -1.27 15.98
N ARG A 79 0.01 -0.58 15.80
CA ARG A 79 0.10 0.88 16.07
C ARG A 79 -0.88 1.70 15.22
N VAL A 80 -1.03 1.35 13.95
CA VAL A 80 -1.99 2.00 13.06
C VAL A 80 -3.42 1.75 13.55
N MET A 81 -3.78 0.50 13.84
CA MET A 81 -5.14 0.16 14.28
C MET A 81 -5.50 0.78 15.63
N THR A 82 -4.56 0.85 16.57
CA THR A 82 -4.77 1.57 17.85
C THR A 82 -5.16 3.02 17.59
N ARG A 83 -4.39 3.72 16.75
CA ARG A 83 -4.69 5.12 16.38
C ARG A 83 -6.03 5.27 15.66
N ILE A 84 -6.39 4.34 14.77
CA ILE A 84 -7.68 4.36 14.05
C ILE A 84 -8.85 4.19 15.03
N ARG A 85 -8.71 3.31 16.03
CA ARG A 85 -9.78 3.02 17.01
C ARG A 85 -9.93 4.11 18.07
N GLU A 86 -8.86 4.84 18.39
CA GLU A 86 -8.91 6.03 19.25
C GLU A 86 -9.66 7.20 18.59
N GLU A 87 -9.62 7.26 17.25
CA GLU A 87 -10.33 8.28 16.50
C GLU A 87 -11.85 8.03 16.51
N LYS A 88 -12.64 9.08 16.75
CA LYS A 88 -14.09 8.99 16.81
C LYS A 88 -14.74 9.33 15.48
N ASP A 89 -14.18 10.28 14.75
CA ASP A 89 -14.71 10.74 13.47
C ASP A 89 -14.26 9.83 12.32
N ASN A 90 -15.22 9.27 11.58
CA ASN A 90 -14.92 8.44 10.42
C ASN A 90 -14.18 9.20 9.31
N LEU A 91 -14.41 10.51 9.17
CA LEU A 91 -13.65 11.31 8.21
C LEU A 91 -12.16 11.41 8.61
N GLN A 92 -11.87 11.53 9.91
CA GLN A 92 -10.49 11.51 10.40
C GLN A 92 -9.85 10.12 10.25
N LYS A 93 -10.62 9.04 10.43
CA LYS A 93 -10.13 7.68 10.11
C LYS A 93 -9.79 7.52 8.63
N TYR A 94 -10.64 8.05 7.74
CA TYR A 94 -10.38 8.07 6.30
C TYR A 94 -9.06 8.79 5.99
N ILE A 95 -8.88 9.97 6.58
CA ILE A 95 -7.67 10.79 6.48
C ILE A 95 -6.41 10.04 6.94
N ILE A 96 -6.48 9.29 8.05
CA ILE A 96 -5.37 8.44 8.54
C ILE A 96 -5.04 7.33 7.54
N LEU A 97 -6.06 6.66 6.99
CA LEU A 97 -5.89 5.59 6.01
C LEU A 97 -5.35 6.12 4.67
N ASP A 98 -5.79 7.30 4.25
CA ASP A 98 -5.31 7.99 3.05
C ASP A 98 -3.81 8.30 3.15
N GLU A 99 -3.36 8.86 4.28
CA GLU A 99 -1.93 9.09 4.55
C GLU A 99 -1.14 7.78 4.59
N LEU A 100 -1.69 6.74 5.21
CA LEU A 100 -1.03 5.46 5.32
C LEU A 100 -0.78 4.85 3.92
N GLN A 101 -1.78 4.92 3.04
CA GLN A 101 -1.66 4.46 1.66
C GLN A 101 -0.59 5.24 0.89
N SER A 102 -0.46 6.56 1.11
CA SER A 102 0.57 7.39 0.48
C SER A 102 1.97 7.15 1.03
N ARG A 103 2.08 6.68 2.29
CA ARG A 103 3.38 6.48 2.94
C ARG A 103 3.91 5.05 2.79
N THR A 104 3.05 4.05 2.91
CA THR A 104 3.45 2.63 3.01
C THR A 104 2.33 1.72 2.49
N GLU A 105 2.28 1.52 1.18
CA GLU A 105 1.23 0.78 0.46
C GLU A 105 1.02 -0.64 1.02
N LYS A 106 2.11 -1.38 1.28
CA LYS A 106 2.04 -2.74 1.84
C LYS A 106 1.40 -2.79 3.22
N LEU A 107 1.68 -1.79 4.06
CA LEU A 107 1.11 -1.72 5.41
C LEU A 107 -0.36 -1.32 5.36
N PHE A 108 -0.73 -0.41 4.46
CA PHE A 108 -2.11 -0.05 4.20
C PHE A 108 -2.95 -1.28 3.85
N TYR A 109 -2.52 -2.07 2.87
CA TYR A 109 -3.27 -3.27 2.47
C TYR A 109 -3.28 -4.35 3.57
N LYS A 110 -2.19 -4.54 4.33
CA LYS A 110 -2.22 -5.47 5.47
C LYS A 110 -3.28 -5.08 6.49
N VAL A 111 -3.30 -3.82 6.91
CA VAL A 111 -4.26 -3.30 7.89
C VAL A 111 -5.70 -3.43 7.37
N LEU A 112 -5.93 -3.07 6.10
CA LEU A 112 -7.24 -3.17 5.47
C LEU A 112 -7.73 -4.62 5.36
N CYS A 113 -6.89 -5.53 4.87
CA CYS A 113 -7.25 -6.94 4.68
C CYS A 113 -7.52 -7.66 6.01
N GLU A 114 -6.72 -7.38 7.05
CA GLU A 114 -6.91 -8.00 8.37
C GLU A 114 -8.16 -7.46 9.11
N ASN A 115 -8.64 -6.26 8.76
CA ASN A 115 -9.75 -5.58 9.46
C ASN A 115 -10.86 -5.14 8.50
N VAL A 116 -11.10 -5.91 7.42
CA VAL A 116 -11.95 -5.50 6.29
C VAL A 116 -13.36 -5.07 6.73
N LYS A 117 -13.99 -5.81 7.65
CA LYS A 117 -15.35 -5.49 8.14
C LYS A 117 -15.41 -4.13 8.84
N GLU A 118 -14.35 -3.74 9.55
CA GLU A 118 -14.25 -2.49 10.30
C GLU A 118 -13.89 -1.32 9.38
N LEU A 119 -12.96 -1.53 8.43
CA LEU A 119 -12.35 -0.46 7.64
C LEU A 119 -12.98 -0.25 6.26
N MET A 120 -13.66 -1.24 5.68
CA MET A 120 -14.36 -1.08 4.40
C MET A 120 -15.35 0.10 4.38
N PRO A 121 -16.20 0.31 5.40
CA PRO A 121 -17.10 1.47 5.42
C PRO A 121 -16.39 2.82 5.64
N ILE A 122 -15.11 2.80 6.01
CA ILE A 122 -14.28 4.01 6.11
C ILE A 122 -13.64 4.34 4.76
N VAL A 123 -13.03 3.37 4.08
CA VAL A 123 -12.34 3.61 2.80
C VAL A 123 -13.29 3.76 1.61
N TYR A 124 -14.51 3.24 1.72
CA TYR A 124 -15.52 3.32 0.69
C TYR A 124 -16.84 3.85 1.25
N THR A 125 -17.98 3.33 0.81
CA THR A 125 -19.30 3.77 1.25
C THR A 125 -19.56 3.42 2.73
N PRO A 126 -20.09 4.36 3.54
CA PRO A 126 -20.57 5.70 3.18
C PRO A 126 -19.54 6.82 3.29
N THR A 127 -18.41 6.61 3.97
CA THR A 127 -17.48 7.68 4.37
C THR A 127 -16.82 8.39 3.18
N VAL A 128 -16.52 7.65 2.10
CA VAL A 128 -15.92 8.22 0.88
C VAL A 128 -16.81 9.30 0.25
N GLY A 129 -18.15 9.20 0.38
CA GLY A 129 -19.06 10.24 -0.12
C GLY A 129 -18.87 11.56 0.62
N LEU A 130 -18.73 11.52 1.95
CA LEU A 130 -18.42 12.70 2.76
C LEU A 130 -17.01 13.23 2.46
N ALA A 131 -16.05 12.33 2.25
CA ALA A 131 -14.70 12.70 1.85
C ALA A 131 -14.69 13.45 0.50
N CYS A 132 -15.46 12.99 -0.49
CA CYS A 132 -15.64 13.67 -1.77
C CYS A 132 -16.28 15.07 -1.60
N GLN A 133 -17.32 15.20 -0.77
CA GLN A 133 -17.93 16.51 -0.49
C GLN A 133 -16.94 17.49 0.15
N LYS A 134 -16.04 17.00 0.97
CA LYS A 134 -15.00 17.78 1.66
C LYS A 134 -13.63 17.70 0.98
N PHE A 135 -13.56 17.23 -0.27
CA PHE A 135 -12.30 16.85 -0.92
C PHE A 135 -11.29 17.99 -0.96
N GLY A 136 -11.74 19.21 -1.27
CA GLY A 136 -10.86 20.39 -1.29
C GLY A 136 -10.19 20.68 0.05
N TYR A 137 -10.84 20.34 1.18
CA TYR A 137 -10.28 20.51 2.53
C TYR A 137 -9.32 19.39 2.93
N ILE A 138 -9.58 18.15 2.48
CA ILE A 138 -8.81 16.97 2.88
C ILE A 138 -7.72 16.56 1.88
N TYR A 139 -7.59 17.28 0.76
CA TYR A 139 -6.63 16.98 -0.30
C TYR A 139 -5.19 17.01 0.21
N ARG A 140 -4.38 16.00 -0.16
CA ARG A 140 -2.98 15.88 0.29
C ARG A 140 -2.01 15.36 -0.76
N HIS A 141 -2.38 14.30 -1.46
CA HIS A 141 -1.48 13.62 -2.39
C HIS A 141 -2.17 13.38 -3.73
N PRO A 142 -1.49 13.60 -4.87
CA PRO A 142 -2.02 13.23 -6.16
C PRO A 142 -2.06 11.69 -6.26
N LYS A 143 -3.27 11.12 -6.33
CA LYS A 143 -3.51 9.67 -6.42
C LYS A 143 -4.26 9.25 -7.68
N GLY A 144 -4.46 10.18 -8.61
CA GLY A 144 -5.16 9.96 -9.86
C GLY A 144 -4.91 11.09 -10.83
N LEU A 145 -5.58 11.01 -11.97
CA LEU A 145 -5.53 12.01 -13.03
C LEU A 145 -6.85 12.77 -13.09
N TYR A 146 -6.78 14.05 -13.44
CA TYR A 146 -7.93 14.91 -13.69
C TYR A 146 -7.93 15.26 -15.16
N ILE A 147 -9.00 14.89 -15.87
CA ILE A 147 -9.21 15.21 -17.29
C ILE A 147 -10.49 16.04 -17.36
N THR A 148 -10.41 17.22 -17.96
CA THR A 148 -11.50 18.19 -18.00
C THR A 148 -12.03 18.36 -19.42
N ILE A 149 -13.13 19.11 -19.57
CA ILE A 149 -13.66 19.47 -20.89
C ILE A 149 -12.67 20.32 -21.72
N ASN A 150 -11.69 20.97 -21.07
CA ASN A 150 -10.65 21.76 -21.75
C ASN A 150 -9.55 20.89 -22.39
N ASP A 151 -9.53 19.61 -22.06
CA ASP A 151 -8.56 18.62 -22.51
C ASP A 151 -9.09 17.78 -23.69
N ASN A 152 -10.18 18.24 -24.34
CA ASN A 152 -10.94 17.50 -25.35
C ASN A 152 -10.20 17.34 -26.70
N SER A 153 -9.13 16.55 -26.70
CA SER A 153 -8.45 16.01 -27.87
C SER A 153 -7.67 14.76 -27.47
N ILE A 154 -7.52 13.80 -28.39
CA ILE A 154 -6.76 12.56 -28.14
C ILE A 154 -5.34 12.88 -27.66
N SER A 155 -4.67 13.86 -28.28
CA SER A 155 -3.30 14.23 -27.94
C SER A 155 -3.17 14.83 -26.54
N LYS A 156 -4.09 15.72 -26.12
CA LYS A 156 -4.08 16.29 -24.75
C LYS A 156 -4.33 15.21 -23.69
N ILE A 157 -5.30 14.33 -23.92
CA ILE A 157 -5.58 13.22 -23.00
C ILE A 157 -4.35 12.30 -22.92
N TYR A 158 -3.73 11.96 -24.05
CA TYR A 158 -2.52 11.14 -24.08
C TYR A 158 -1.36 11.78 -23.30
N GLN A 159 -1.18 13.10 -23.41
CA GLN A 159 -0.18 13.82 -22.62
C GLN A 159 -0.47 13.75 -21.12
N ILE A 160 -1.74 13.89 -20.71
CA ILE A 160 -2.13 13.76 -19.29
C ILE A 160 -1.86 12.35 -18.78
N LEU A 161 -2.21 11.31 -19.56
CA LEU A 161 -1.93 9.92 -19.23
C LEU A 161 -0.43 9.64 -19.12
N SER A 162 0.38 10.26 -19.99
CA SER A 162 1.84 10.11 -19.99
C SER A 162 2.53 10.72 -18.75
N ASN A 163 1.84 11.59 -18.00
CA ASN A 163 2.34 12.11 -16.72
C ASN A 163 2.22 11.09 -15.58
N TRP A 164 1.43 10.03 -15.75
CA TRP A 164 1.29 8.99 -14.74
C TRP A 164 2.58 8.15 -14.66
N PRO A 165 3.11 7.89 -13.46
CA PRO A 165 4.41 7.23 -13.32
C PRO A 165 4.39 5.73 -13.65
N GLU A 166 3.22 5.09 -13.66
CA GLU A 166 3.06 3.66 -13.96
C GLU A 166 2.71 3.48 -15.45
N SER A 167 3.57 2.81 -16.21
CA SER A 167 3.33 2.57 -17.64
C SER A 167 2.39 1.39 -17.90
N ASN A 168 2.30 0.43 -16.98
CA ASN A 168 1.49 -0.78 -17.13
C ASN A 168 0.17 -0.67 -16.33
N VAL A 169 -0.71 0.22 -16.77
CA VAL A 169 -2.07 0.35 -16.23
C VAL A 169 -2.97 -0.69 -16.93
N GLN A 170 -3.64 -1.55 -16.15
CA GLN A 170 -4.49 -2.65 -16.62
C GLN A 170 -5.98 -2.38 -16.39
#